data_AF-A0AA96IU75-F1
#
_entry.id   AF-A0AA96IU75-F1
#
_cell.length_a   1.000
_cell.length_b   1.000
_cell.length_c   1.000
_cell.angle_alpha   90.00
_cell.angle_beta   90.00
_cell.angle_gamma   90.00
#
_symmetry.space_group_name_H-M   'P 1'
#
loop_
_entity.id
_entity.type
_entity.pdbx_description
1 polymer ?
#
loop_
_entity_poly.entity_id
_entity_poly.type
_entity_poly.pdbx_seq_one_letter_code
_entity_poly.pdbx_strand_id
1 'polypeptide(L)'
;MSAIGRGMWAAVAFAAGMASLAAPTAHAQWDREGTVYCASDNGRFVRCRTPWPQSQLSKQVSDTRCIYGQTWGNDRGSVWVDKGCRANFEPARGGGWGGGWGGDRPGWGGDRPGWDDDRPGWGDDRPVQVRCDSNGNRLQYCPVDLGRGGRVRLIRRLSDSRCNEGESWGWDRRGIWVNNGCRAIFQVDRRW
;
A
#
# COMPACT_ATOMS: atom_id res chain seq x y z
N MET A 1 91.04 -20.30 1.30
CA MET A 1 90.82 -18.85 1.51
C MET A 1 89.33 -18.60 1.37
N SER A 2 88.76 -18.08 2.46
CA SER A 2 87.33 -17.83 2.64
C SER A 2 86.90 -16.59 1.84
N ALA A 3 85.73 -16.63 1.22
CA ALA A 3 84.97 -15.42 0.89
C ALA A 3 83.48 -15.77 0.78
N ILE A 4 82.75 -15.34 1.81
CA ILE A 4 81.33 -15.46 2.02
C ILE A 4 80.63 -14.45 1.11
N GLY A 5 79.86 -14.92 0.12
CA GLY A 5 78.99 -14.08 -0.70
C GLY A 5 77.60 -13.96 -0.08
N ARG A 6 77.37 -12.87 0.66
CA ARG A 6 76.04 -12.46 1.12
C ARG A 6 75.29 -11.79 -0.04
N GLY A 7 74.19 -12.40 -0.48
CA GLY A 7 73.18 -11.76 -1.35
C GLY A 7 71.80 -12.22 -0.87
N MET A 8 71.23 -11.51 0.10
CA MET A 8 70.11 -10.58 -0.10
C MET A 8 68.88 -11.18 -0.79
N TRP A 9 67.90 -11.54 0.05
CA TRP A 9 66.46 -11.31 -0.09
C TRP A 9 65.79 -11.58 -1.44
N ALA A 10 65.02 -12.68 -1.48
CA ALA A 10 63.66 -12.61 -1.99
C ALA A 10 62.81 -13.61 -1.20
N ALA A 11 62.27 -13.16 -0.07
CA ALA A 11 61.07 -13.79 0.46
C ALA A 11 60.02 -13.70 -0.64
N VAL A 12 59.68 -14.82 -1.28
CA VAL A 12 58.51 -14.91 -2.13
C VAL A 12 57.33 -14.69 -1.20
N ALA A 13 56.87 -13.45 -1.13
CA ALA A 13 55.63 -13.11 -0.48
C ALA A 13 54.55 -13.89 -1.24
N PHE A 14 54.01 -14.93 -0.61
CA PHE A 14 52.72 -15.45 -0.99
C PHE A 14 51.75 -14.29 -0.82
N ALA A 15 51.49 -13.56 -1.91
CA ALA A 15 50.32 -12.72 -2.01
C ALA A 15 49.12 -13.67 -1.96
N ALA A 16 48.67 -14.00 -0.75
CA ALA A 16 47.35 -14.52 -0.52
C ALA A 16 46.40 -13.44 -1.06
N GLY A 17 46.03 -13.58 -2.33
CA GLY A 17 45.08 -12.70 -2.98
C GLY A 17 43.84 -12.70 -2.12
N MET A 18 43.58 -11.57 -1.46
CA MET A 18 42.33 -11.35 -0.77
C MET A 18 41.25 -11.39 -1.84
N ALA A 19 40.62 -12.54 -2.00
CA ALA A 19 39.34 -12.65 -2.69
C ALA A 19 38.36 -11.88 -1.83
N SER A 20 38.21 -10.59 -2.14
CA SER A 20 37.19 -9.73 -1.58
C SER A 20 35.85 -10.37 -1.92
N LEU A 21 35.30 -11.15 -0.98
CA LEU A 21 33.88 -11.47 -0.98
C LEU A 21 33.17 -10.16 -0.70
N ALA A 22 32.93 -9.40 -1.77
CA ALA A 22 31.98 -8.31 -1.74
C ALA A 22 30.66 -8.93 -1.31
N ALA A 23 30.30 -8.78 -0.03
CA ALA A 23 28.94 -9.02 0.41
C ALA A 23 28.05 -8.18 -0.51
N PRO A 24 27.00 -8.75 -1.12
CA PRO A 24 26.07 -7.93 -1.86
C PRO A 24 25.58 -6.88 -0.87
N THR A 25 25.90 -5.62 -1.15
CA THR A 25 25.21 -4.52 -0.48
C THR A 25 23.74 -4.78 -0.73
N ALA A 26 22.93 -4.86 0.33
CA ALA A 26 21.49 -5.04 0.19
C ALA A 26 20.89 -3.77 -0.42
N HIS A 27 21.16 -3.57 -1.70
CA HIS A 27 20.38 -2.71 -2.57
C HIS A 27 19.09 -3.46 -2.88
N ALA A 28 17.97 -2.75 -2.92
CA ALA A 28 16.74 -3.31 -3.46
C ALA A 28 17.07 -3.91 -4.84
N GLN A 29 17.07 -5.24 -4.94
CA GLN A 29 17.40 -5.96 -6.17
C GLN A 29 16.16 -5.90 -7.03
N TRP A 30 16.17 -4.98 -7.98
CA TRP A 30 15.19 -4.91 -9.04
C TRP A 30 15.39 -6.12 -9.94
N ASP A 31 14.50 -7.11 -9.86
CA ASP A 31 14.57 -8.25 -10.77
C ASP A 31 14.05 -7.86 -12.15
N ARG A 32 14.50 -8.57 -13.19
CA ARG A 32 14.11 -8.32 -14.60
C ARG A 32 12.59 -8.44 -14.84
N GLU A 33 11.86 -8.98 -13.87
CA GLU A 33 10.41 -9.15 -13.81
C GLU A 33 9.68 -7.91 -13.24
N GLY A 34 10.42 -6.88 -12.82
CA GLY A 34 9.85 -5.63 -12.32
C GLY A 34 9.30 -5.75 -10.90
N THR A 35 9.92 -6.59 -10.06
CA THR A 35 9.55 -6.79 -8.65
C THR A 35 10.63 -6.31 -7.68
N VAL A 36 10.23 -5.94 -6.46
CA VAL A 36 11.09 -5.64 -5.31
C VAL A 36 10.88 -6.69 -4.25
N TYR A 37 11.94 -7.32 -3.81
CA TYR A 37 11.89 -8.10 -2.57
C TYR A 37 12.03 -7.17 -1.36
N CYS A 38 11.12 -7.28 -0.40
CA CYS A 38 11.22 -6.58 0.89
C CYS A 38 10.87 -7.53 2.04
N ALA A 39 11.69 -7.49 3.10
CA ALA A 39 11.66 -8.48 4.17
C ALA A 39 11.77 -7.87 5.58
N SER A 40 10.85 -8.25 6.47
CA SER A 40 10.89 -7.98 7.90
C SER A 40 11.61 -9.12 8.62
N ASP A 41 12.94 -9.10 8.64
CA ASP A 41 13.71 -10.08 9.40
C ASP A 41 13.66 -9.79 10.90
N ASN A 42 13.45 -10.83 11.70
CA ASN A 42 13.29 -10.75 13.16
C ASN A 42 12.11 -9.87 13.62
N GLY A 43 11.10 -9.67 12.76
CA GLY A 43 9.87 -8.95 13.11
C GLY A 43 9.99 -7.43 13.16
N ARG A 44 11.11 -6.86 12.72
CA ARG A 44 11.32 -5.40 12.70
C ARG A 44 10.61 -4.73 11.52
N PHE A 45 10.18 -3.49 11.71
CA PHE A 45 9.68 -2.66 10.62
C PHE A 45 10.80 -2.35 9.63
N VAL A 46 10.58 -2.65 8.36
CA VAL A 46 11.53 -2.39 7.26
C VAL A 46 10.81 -1.65 6.15
N ARG A 47 11.48 -0.65 5.56
CA ARG A 47 10.97 0.14 4.42
C ARG A 47 11.94 0.01 3.24
N CYS A 48 11.43 -0.48 2.11
CA CYS A 48 12.18 -0.65 0.86
C CYS A 48 11.71 0.38 -0.16
N ARG A 49 12.64 1.10 -0.79
CA ARG A 49 12.35 2.10 -1.82
C ARG A 49 11.88 1.43 -3.10
N THR A 50 10.94 2.04 -3.83
CA THR A 50 10.45 1.59 -5.13
C THR A 50 10.53 2.71 -6.19
N PRO A 51 10.76 2.40 -7.48
CA PRO A 51 10.83 3.36 -8.57
C PRO A 51 9.43 3.74 -9.04
N TRP A 52 8.42 2.95 -8.67
CA TRP A 52 7.01 3.23 -8.92
C TRP A 52 6.33 3.79 -7.67
N PRO A 53 5.22 4.54 -7.84
CA PRO A 53 4.54 5.20 -6.72
C PRO A 53 3.77 4.26 -5.79
N GLN A 54 3.24 3.15 -6.31
CA GLN A 54 2.34 2.26 -5.59
C GLN A 54 2.72 0.79 -5.83
N SER A 55 2.84 0.04 -4.75
CA SER A 55 3.22 -1.38 -4.77
C SER A 55 2.01 -2.27 -4.48
N GLN A 56 1.94 -3.42 -5.17
CA GLN A 56 1.03 -4.51 -4.84
C GLN A 56 1.82 -5.75 -4.46
N LEU A 57 1.24 -6.59 -3.58
CA LEU A 57 1.82 -7.88 -3.22
C LEU A 57 1.73 -8.81 -4.42
N SER A 58 2.88 -9.18 -5.00
CA SER A 58 2.96 -10.10 -6.13
C SER A 58 3.07 -11.54 -5.63
N LYS A 59 4.00 -11.78 -4.69
CA LYS A 59 4.24 -13.12 -4.14
C LYS A 59 4.66 -13.05 -2.68
N GLN A 60 3.91 -13.73 -1.80
CA GLN A 60 4.33 -13.93 -0.41
C GLN A 60 5.47 -14.97 -0.36
N VAL A 61 6.51 -14.65 0.41
CA VAL A 61 7.70 -15.50 0.59
C VAL A 61 7.80 -16.02 2.03
N SER A 62 7.30 -15.28 3.02
CA SER A 62 7.23 -15.72 4.42
C SER A 62 6.03 -16.60 4.73
N ASP A 63 6.15 -17.44 5.77
CA ASP A 63 4.99 -18.14 6.36
C ASP A 63 4.05 -17.17 7.11
N THR A 64 4.62 -16.12 7.71
CA THR A 64 3.83 -15.03 8.29
C THR A 64 3.02 -14.34 7.19
N ARG A 65 1.71 -14.21 7.41
CA ARG A 65 0.79 -13.58 6.45
C ARG A 65 1.14 -12.10 6.22
N CYS A 66 1.26 -11.74 4.97
CA CYS A 66 1.41 -10.36 4.52
C CYS A 66 0.02 -9.74 4.29
N ILE A 67 -0.52 -9.08 5.32
CA ILE A 67 -1.83 -8.42 5.32
C ILE A 67 -1.62 -6.91 5.20
N TYR A 68 -2.27 -6.31 4.20
CA TYR A 68 -2.20 -4.87 3.95
C TYR A 68 -2.69 -4.08 5.17
N GLY A 69 -1.94 -3.06 5.57
CA GLY A 69 -2.22 -2.22 6.73
C GLY A 69 -1.91 -2.86 8.08
N GLN A 70 -1.50 -4.14 8.13
CA GLN A 70 -1.16 -4.83 9.38
C GLN A 70 0.30 -5.26 9.47
N THR A 71 0.80 -5.91 8.41
CA THR A 71 2.16 -6.47 8.33
C THR A 71 2.89 -6.04 7.06
N TRP A 72 2.21 -5.38 6.13
CA TRP A 72 2.86 -4.60 5.07
C TRP A 72 1.94 -3.46 4.62
N GLY A 73 2.51 -2.50 3.90
CA GLY A 73 1.74 -1.45 3.26
C GLY A 73 2.56 -0.71 2.23
N ASN A 74 1.89 0.18 1.48
CA ASN A 74 2.55 1.04 0.52
C ASN A 74 2.71 2.45 1.09
N ASP A 75 3.73 3.14 0.61
CA ASP A 75 3.82 4.58 0.61
C ASP A 75 4.13 5.04 -0.82
N ARG A 76 4.13 6.35 -1.05
CA ARG A 76 4.52 6.94 -2.34
C ARG A 76 6.00 6.65 -2.64
N GLY A 77 6.28 5.62 -3.43
CA GLY A 77 7.65 5.24 -3.79
C GLY A 77 8.37 4.39 -2.75
N SER A 78 7.64 3.76 -1.82
CA SER A 78 8.20 2.73 -0.96
C SER A 78 7.17 1.67 -0.58
N VAL A 79 7.66 0.50 -0.19
CA VAL A 79 6.86 -0.53 0.48
C VAL A 79 7.45 -0.74 1.87
N TRP A 80 6.61 -0.89 2.87
CA TRP A 80 7.05 -1.30 4.20
C TRP A 80 6.49 -2.67 4.55
N VAL A 81 7.26 -3.42 5.34
CA VAL A 81 6.91 -4.75 5.87
C VAL A 81 7.26 -4.80 7.35
N ASP A 82 6.49 -5.55 8.12
CA ASP A 82 6.59 -5.59 9.57
C ASP A 82 6.18 -6.98 10.11
N LYS A 83 6.52 -7.26 11.38
CA LYS A 83 6.11 -8.47 12.12
C LYS A 83 6.42 -9.79 11.41
N GLY A 84 7.46 -9.84 10.58
CA GLY A 84 7.91 -11.06 9.91
C GLY A 84 7.37 -11.27 8.49
N CYS A 85 6.61 -10.31 7.93
CA CYS A 85 6.19 -10.37 6.53
C CYS A 85 7.40 -10.21 5.59
N ARG A 86 7.52 -11.10 4.60
CA ARG A 86 8.51 -11.07 3.52
C ARG A 86 7.84 -11.41 2.20
N ALA A 87 8.04 -10.58 1.19
CA ALA A 87 7.36 -10.76 -0.09
C ALA A 87 8.04 -10.01 -1.25
N ASN A 88 7.68 -10.42 -2.47
CA ASN A 88 7.94 -9.68 -3.69
C ASN A 88 6.76 -8.75 -3.99
N PHE A 89 7.10 -7.52 -4.34
CA PHE A 89 6.16 -6.44 -4.63
C PHE A 89 6.35 -5.96 -6.07
N GLU A 90 5.26 -5.69 -6.78
CA GLU A 90 5.29 -5.18 -8.15
C GLU A 90 4.51 -3.85 -8.24
N PRO A 91 4.61 -3.09 -9.34
CA PRO A 91 3.78 -1.90 -9.53
C PRO A 91 2.31 -2.29 -9.46
N ALA A 92 1.51 -1.52 -8.71
CA ALA A 92 0.06 -1.72 -8.69
C ALA A 92 -0.51 -1.58 -10.12
N ARG A 93 -1.17 -2.63 -10.62
CA ARG A 93 -1.83 -2.64 -11.94
C ARG A 93 -3.04 -1.71 -11.90
N GLY A 94 -2.80 -0.44 -12.22
CA GLY A 94 -3.74 0.68 -12.08
C GLY A 94 -3.04 2.03 -11.95
N GLY A 95 -1.72 2.03 -11.71
CA GLY A 95 -0.86 3.22 -11.79
C GLY A 95 -0.53 3.57 -13.23
N GLY A 96 -1.51 4.09 -13.99
CA GLY A 96 -1.25 4.70 -15.28
C GLY A 96 -0.36 5.93 -15.12
N TRP A 97 0.91 5.79 -15.50
CA TRP A 97 1.70 6.90 -16.04
C TRP A 97 2.28 6.43 -17.36
N GLY A 98 1.92 7.16 -18.41
CA GLY A 98 2.30 6.87 -19.78
C GLY A 98 3.81 6.88 -19.96
N GLY A 99 4.33 5.73 -20.37
CA GLY A 99 5.46 5.63 -21.28
C GLY A 99 4.94 4.80 -22.45
N GLY A 100 4.72 5.45 -23.60
CA GLY A 100 4.22 4.77 -24.79
C GLY A 100 5.18 3.70 -25.26
N TRP A 101 4.64 2.59 -25.78
CA TRP A 101 4.86 2.07 -27.15
C TRP A 101 3.70 1.13 -27.47
N GLY A 102 3.13 1.29 -28.66
CA GLY A 102 1.87 0.69 -29.08
C GLY A 102 1.92 -0.82 -29.31
N GLY A 103 0.73 -1.41 -29.40
CA GLY A 103 0.53 -2.81 -29.78
C GLY A 103 -0.85 -3.31 -29.37
N ASP A 104 -1.83 -3.08 -30.24
CA ASP A 104 -2.91 -4.03 -30.58
C ASP A 104 -3.96 -4.38 -29.49
N ARG A 105 -5.07 -3.63 -29.49
CA ARG A 105 -6.38 -4.12 -28.98
C ARG A 105 -6.83 -5.33 -29.82
N PRO A 106 -7.19 -6.44 -29.18
CA PRO A 106 -8.59 -6.90 -29.20
C PRO A 106 -8.98 -7.48 -27.83
N GLY A 107 -10.21 -7.52 -27.33
CA GLY A 107 -11.55 -7.28 -27.84
C GLY A 107 -12.50 -7.53 -26.65
N TRP A 108 -13.73 -7.04 -26.76
CA TRP A 108 -14.78 -7.14 -25.75
C TRP A 108 -15.31 -8.58 -25.59
N GLY A 109 -15.69 -8.98 -24.38
CA GLY A 109 -16.66 -10.06 -24.17
C GLY A 109 -16.61 -10.74 -22.80
N GLY A 110 -17.78 -10.90 -22.16
CA GLY A 110 -18.02 -12.01 -21.24
C GLY A 110 -18.35 -11.67 -19.79
N ASP A 111 -19.59 -11.24 -19.54
CA ASP A 111 -20.50 -11.78 -18.52
C ASP A 111 -19.88 -12.29 -17.20
N ARG A 112 -19.88 -11.47 -16.15
CA ARG A 112 -19.83 -11.98 -14.76
C ARG A 112 -20.80 -11.25 -13.83
N PRO A 113 -21.80 -11.95 -13.26
CA PRO A 113 -22.72 -11.39 -12.27
C PRO A 113 -22.05 -11.18 -10.90
N GLY A 114 -22.34 -10.03 -10.30
CA GLY A 114 -22.45 -9.78 -8.85
C GLY A 114 -21.27 -10.10 -7.95
N TRP A 115 -20.44 -9.09 -7.65
CA TRP A 115 -19.66 -9.01 -6.41
C TRP A 115 -19.70 -7.57 -5.91
N ASP A 116 -20.29 -7.37 -4.74
CA ASP A 116 -20.34 -6.11 -4.00
C ASP A 116 -18.92 -5.71 -3.55
N ASP A 117 -18.18 -5.04 -4.44
CA ASP A 117 -16.87 -4.47 -4.11
C ASP A 117 -17.05 -3.03 -3.59
N ASP A 118 -17.27 -2.92 -2.28
CA ASP A 118 -16.98 -1.74 -1.46
C ASP A 118 -15.46 -1.45 -1.41
N ARG A 119 -14.80 -1.29 -2.59
CA ARG A 119 -13.41 -0.85 -2.71
C ARG A 119 -13.37 0.61 -3.16
N PRO A 120 -13.09 1.58 -2.26
CA PRO A 120 -12.84 2.96 -2.66
C PRO A 120 -11.53 3.03 -3.45
N GLY A 121 -11.66 3.08 -4.78
CA GLY A 121 -10.57 3.43 -5.68
C GLY A 121 -10.03 4.82 -5.35
N TRP A 122 -8.70 4.93 -5.28
CA TRP A 122 -7.99 6.19 -5.05
C TRP A 122 -7.96 7.00 -6.34
N GLY A 123 -8.94 7.89 -6.50
CA GLY A 123 -8.96 8.88 -7.59
C GLY A 123 -10.33 9.26 -8.15
N ASP A 124 -11.43 9.03 -7.41
CA ASP A 124 -12.74 9.37 -7.92
C ASP A 124 -13.31 10.59 -7.18
N ASP A 125 -13.48 11.70 -7.90
CA ASP A 125 -14.45 12.75 -7.56
C ASP A 125 -15.90 12.21 -7.64
N ARG A 126 -16.08 10.90 -7.87
CA ARG A 126 -17.38 10.26 -7.86
C ARG A 126 -17.97 10.27 -6.45
N PRO A 127 -19.26 10.57 -6.36
CA PRO A 127 -19.94 10.55 -5.10
C PRO A 127 -20.05 9.12 -4.55
N VAL A 128 -19.54 8.88 -3.35
CA VAL A 128 -19.60 7.57 -2.66
C VAL A 128 -20.83 7.51 -1.77
N GLN A 129 -21.57 6.40 -1.77
CA GLN A 129 -22.65 6.20 -0.81
C GLN A 129 -22.13 5.51 0.46
N VAL A 130 -22.44 6.08 1.63
CA VAL A 130 -22.05 5.59 2.95
C VAL A 130 -23.32 5.36 3.76
N ARG A 131 -23.52 4.12 4.21
CA ARG A 131 -24.57 3.81 5.18
C ARG A 131 -24.06 4.11 6.58
N CYS A 132 -24.84 4.85 7.36
CA CYS A 132 -24.53 5.14 8.75
C CYS A 132 -25.75 4.94 9.65
N ASP A 133 -25.57 4.25 10.78
CA ASP A 133 -26.66 3.79 11.64
C ASP A 133 -26.45 4.19 13.12
N SER A 134 -27.37 4.97 13.68
CA SER A 134 -27.42 5.24 15.13
C SER A 134 -28.12 4.08 15.85
N ASN A 135 -27.34 3.08 16.26
CA ASN A 135 -27.85 1.91 16.98
C ASN A 135 -28.05 2.23 18.48
N GLY A 136 -29.26 2.02 19.00
CA GLY A 136 -29.56 2.26 20.41
C GLY A 136 -29.64 3.74 20.80
N ASN A 137 -30.05 4.61 19.85
CA ASN A 137 -30.22 6.06 20.04
C ASN A 137 -28.96 6.83 20.48
N ARG A 138 -27.78 6.24 20.35
CA ARG A 138 -26.50 6.88 20.71
C ARG A 138 -25.83 7.50 19.49
N LEU A 139 -24.98 8.48 19.75
CA LEU A 139 -24.11 9.07 18.74
C LEU A 139 -23.20 7.98 18.14
N GLN A 140 -23.17 7.88 16.82
CA GLN A 140 -22.30 6.97 16.08
C GLN A 140 -21.58 7.76 14.98
N TYR A 141 -20.31 7.42 14.76
CA TYR A 141 -19.50 8.00 13.70
C TYR A 141 -19.20 6.94 12.65
N CYS A 142 -19.38 7.31 11.38
CA CYS A 142 -19.00 6.54 10.21
C CYS A 142 -17.81 7.23 9.55
N PRO A 143 -16.59 6.67 9.71
CA PRO A 143 -15.38 7.27 9.18
C PRO A 143 -15.46 7.38 7.66
N VAL A 144 -15.31 8.60 7.15
CA VAL A 144 -15.19 8.85 5.71
C VAL A 144 -14.27 10.04 5.48
N ASP A 145 -13.38 9.92 4.50
CA ASP A 145 -12.54 11.04 4.09
C ASP A 145 -13.31 11.97 3.15
N LEU A 146 -13.39 13.25 3.54
CA LEU A 146 -14.13 14.30 2.86
C LEU A 146 -13.19 15.25 2.09
N GLY A 147 -11.87 15.16 2.27
CA GLY A 147 -10.92 16.11 1.68
C GLY A 147 -11.12 17.56 2.17
N ARG A 148 -10.63 18.55 1.40
CA ARG A 148 -10.61 19.98 1.81
C ARG A 148 -11.93 20.72 1.62
N GLY A 149 -12.92 20.09 0.99
CA GLY A 149 -14.21 20.74 0.66
C GLY A 149 -15.33 19.76 0.36
N GLY A 150 -15.24 18.54 0.89
CA GLY A 150 -16.27 17.52 0.66
C GLY A 150 -17.59 17.88 1.33
N ARG A 151 -18.67 17.32 0.78
CA ARG A 151 -20.04 17.61 1.19
C ARG A 151 -20.83 16.32 1.24
N VAL A 152 -21.73 16.26 2.20
CA VAL A 152 -22.54 15.08 2.47
C VAL A 152 -24.00 15.42 2.25
N ARG A 153 -24.74 14.54 1.58
CA ARG A 153 -26.18 14.66 1.35
C ARG A 153 -26.89 13.40 1.82
N LEU A 154 -28.01 13.55 2.52
CA LEU A 154 -28.90 12.45 2.84
C LEU A 154 -29.60 11.97 1.57
N ILE A 155 -29.44 10.69 1.19
CA ILE A 155 -30.07 10.12 0.01
C ILE A 155 -31.28 9.27 0.37
N ARG A 156 -31.15 8.46 1.43
CA ARG A 156 -32.22 7.53 1.82
C ARG A 156 -32.22 7.31 3.31
N ARG A 157 -33.35 7.56 3.95
CA ARG A 157 -33.61 7.18 5.34
C ARG A 157 -33.94 5.69 5.43
N LEU A 158 -33.35 5.01 6.40
CA LEU A 158 -33.53 3.58 6.71
C LEU A 158 -34.24 3.34 8.06
N SER A 159 -34.34 4.36 8.92
CA SER A 159 -35.04 4.31 10.22
C SER A 159 -36.39 5.03 10.20
N ASP A 160 -37.31 4.63 11.09
CA ASP A 160 -38.53 5.40 11.37
C ASP A 160 -38.25 6.74 12.05
N SER A 161 -37.17 6.81 12.87
CA SER A 161 -36.66 8.07 13.44
C SER A 161 -36.32 9.08 12.35
N ARG A 162 -36.62 10.37 12.62
CA ARG A 162 -36.29 11.47 11.70
C ARG A 162 -34.77 11.63 11.57
N CYS A 163 -34.34 12.00 10.36
CA CYS A 163 -32.95 12.29 10.02
C CYS A 163 -32.83 13.75 9.55
N ASN A 164 -32.92 14.68 10.50
CA ASN A 164 -32.70 16.11 10.30
C ASN A 164 -31.21 16.46 10.47
N GLU A 165 -30.66 17.20 9.50
CA GLU A 165 -29.28 17.69 9.53
C GLU A 165 -29.08 18.66 10.70
N GLY A 166 -27.96 18.57 11.40
CA GLY A 166 -27.62 19.38 12.58
C GLY A 166 -28.27 18.90 13.89
N GLU A 167 -29.29 18.06 13.83
CA GLU A 167 -29.99 17.54 15.02
C GLU A 167 -29.70 16.03 15.23
N SER A 168 -29.89 15.24 14.18
CA SER A 168 -29.83 13.77 14.23
C SER A 168 -28.79 13.18 13.29
N TRP A 169 -28.21 14.01 12.42
CA TRP A 169 -27.02 13.65 11.66
C TRP A 169 -26.26 14.91 11.22
N GLY A 170 -25.00 14.73 10.84
CA GLY A 170 -24.16 15.76 10.23
C GLY A 170 -22.82 15.19 9.81
N TRP A 171 -21.86 16.05 9.47
CA TRP A 171 -20.51 15.62 9.15
C TRP A 171 -19.46 16.62 9.65
N ASP A 172 -18.28 16.10 9.97
CA ASP A 172 -17.09 16.88 10.29
C ASP A 172 -15.84 16.24 9.67
N ARG A 173 -14.64 16.70 10.02
CA ARG A 173 -13.37 16.17 9.49
C ARG A 173 -13.13 14.68 9.81
N ARG A 174 -13.83 14.12 10.79
CA ARG A 174 -13.73 12.71 11.19
C ARG A 174 -14.71 11.81 10.41
N GLY A 175 -15.70 12.41 9.75
CA GLY A 175 -16.69 11.70 8.92
C GLY A 175 -18.12 12.09 9.24
N ILE A 176 -19.05 11.19 8.95
CA ILE A 176 -20.49 11.40 9.17
C ILE A 176 -20.81 10.96 10.59
N TRP A 177 -21.61 11.75 11.31
CA TRP A 177 -22.19 11.35 12.58
C TRP A 177 -23.70 11.23 12.47
N VAL A 178 -24.27 10.27 13.19
CA VAL A 178 -25.71 10.04 13.32
C VAL A 178 -26.07 9.83 14.77
N ASN A 179 -27.27 10.28 15.18
CA ASN A 179 -27.74 10.24 16.55
C ASN A 179 -29.26 10.02 16.61
N ASN A 180 -29.81 9.79 17.80
CA ASN A 180 -31.26 9.70 18.05
C ASN A 180 -31.99 8.66 17.19
N GLY A 181 -31.29 7.56 16.85
CA GLY A 181 -31.88 6.46 16.09
C GLY A 181 -31.94 6.70 14.58
N CYS A 182 -31.38 7.82 14.08
CA CYS A 182 -31.26 8.07 12.65
C CYS A 182 -30.35 7.02 12.00
N ARG A 183 -30.90 6.31 11.01
CA ARG A 183 -30.20 5.35 10.16
C ARG A 183 -30.46 5.73 8.71
N ALA A 184 -29.42 5.89 7.92
CA ALA A 184 -29.56 6.38 6.56
C ALA A 184 -28.37 6.06 5.65
N ILE A 185 -28.60 6.22 4.35
CA ILE A 185 -27.58 6.23 3.30
C ILE A 185 -27.30 7.70 2.94
N PHE A 186 -26.02 8.04 2.97
CA PHE A 186 -25.49 9.37 2.69
C PHE A 186 -24.62 9.33 1.44
N GLN A 187 -24.68 10.35 0.61
CA GLN A 187 -23.79 10.54 -0.52
C GLN A 187 -22.69 11.52 -0.16
N VAL A 188 -21.45 11.12 -0.38
CA VAL A 188 -20.23 11.88 -0.07
C VAL A 188 -19.57 12.28 -1.38
N ASP A 189 -19.63 13.57 -1.69
CA ASP A 189 -18.89 14.21 -2.78
C ASP A 189 -17.54 14.64 -2.20
N ARG A 190 -16.48 13.90 -2.53
CA ARG A 190 -15.10 14.15 -2.06
C ARG A 190 -14.47 15.22 -2.93
N ARG A 191 -13.82 16.21 -2.31
CA ARG A 191 -13.09 17.27 -3.01
C ARG A 191 -11.65 17.29 -2.51
N TRP A 192 -10.72 16.89 -3.38
CA TRP A 192 -9.29 16.78 -3.10
C TRP A 192 -8.51 17.98 -3.60
#